data_AF-A0A2P2CIF6-F1
#
_entry.id   AF-A0A2P2CIF6-F1
#
_cell.length_a   1.000
_cell.length_b   1.000
_cell.length_c   1.000
_cell.angle_alpha   90.00
_cell.angle_beta   90.00
_cell.angle_gamma   90.00
#
_symmetry.space_group_name_H-M   'P 1'
#
loop_
_entity.id
_entity.type
_entity.pdbx_description
1 polymer ?
#
loop_
_entity_poly.entity_id
_entity_poly.type
_entity_poly.pdbx_seq_one_letter_code
_entity_poly.pdbx_strand_id
1 'polypeptide(L)'
;MKLILTQEVDGLGAPGDVVEVKDGYGRNYLVPRGLGIRWTRGGEKTIESIKAARTARAVRDEDHAKDIKAKLEANAVNVKVRSGEGGRLFGAVTTAEIADAVAEVSGEKVDRRTIVVTNPIKTLGAHEVSVKLHDEVSATVALNVVPA
;
A
#
# COMPACT_ATOMS: atom_id res chain seq x y z
N MET A 1 -4.50 38.24 -2.73
CA MET A 1 -5.64 37.32 -2.99
C MET A 1 -5.39 35.96 -2.33
N LYS A 2 -6.34 35.49 -1.52
CA LYS A 2 -6.30 34.17 -0.87
C LYS A 2 -6.97 33.09 -1.74
N LEU A 3 -6.29 31.98 -1.96
CA LEU A 3 -6.73 30.85 -2.79
C LEU A 3 -6.50 29.54 -2.06
N ILE A 4 -7.21 28.51 -2.48
CA ILE A 4 -6.95 27.13 -2.08
C ILE A 4 -6.47 26.38 -3.30
N LEU A 5 -5.29 25.76 -3.21
CA LEU A 5 -4.72 25.02 -4.31
C LEU A 5 -5.51 23.74 -4.56
N THR A 6 -5.74 23.43 -5.84
CA THR A 6 -6.38 22.19 -6.27
C THR A 6 -5.38 21.21 -6.87
N GLN A 7 -4.24 21.73 -7.31
CA GLN A 7 -3.12 20.97 -7.84
C GLN A 7 -1.84 21.44 -7.18
N GLU A 8 -0.81 20.60 -7.26
CA GLU A 8 0.53 20.97 -6.81
C GLU A 8 1.08 22.07 -7.71
N VAL A 9 1.66 23.09 -7.10
CA VAL A 9 2.30 24.20 -7.81
C VAL A 9 3.69 24.39 -7.22
N ASP A 10 4.70 24.18 -8.05
CA ASP A 10 6.11 24.29 -7.67
C ASP A 10 6.40 25.65 -7.00
N GLY A 11 6.95 25.59 -5.79
CA GLY A 11 7.30 26.77 -4.99
C GLY A 11 6.12 27.51 -4.34
N LEU A 12 4.90 26.98 -4.42
CA LEU A 12 3.71 27.58 -3.81
C LEU A 12 3.04 26.67 -2.78
N GLY A 13 2.85 25.38 -3.08
CA GLY A 13 2.27 24.44 -2.13
C GLY A 13 1.60 23.22 -2.76
N ALA A 14 1.04 22.38 -1.89
CA ALA A 14 0.37 21.14 -2.27
C ALA A 14 -1.15 21.34 -2.44
N PRO A 15 -1.86 20.39 -3.07
CA PRO A 15 -3.31 20.43 -3.18
C PRO A 15 -3.99 20.51 -1.80
N GLY A 16 -4.91 21.44 -1.66
CA GLY A 16 -5.66 21.70 -0.43
C GLY A 16 -5.03 22.75 0.48
N ASP A 17 -3.81 23.21 0.18
CA ASP A 17 -3.18 24.26 0.96
C ASP A 17 -3.76 25.63 0.64
N VAL A 18 -3.87 26.44 1.69
CA VAL A 18 -4.42 27.78 1.62
C VAL A 18 -3.26 28.76 1.47
N VAL A 19 -3.17 29.41 0.31
CA VAL A 19 -2.04 30.28 -0.05
C VAL A 19 -2.50 31.70 -0.34
N GLU A 20 -1.65 32.65 -0.01
CA GLU A 20 -1.85 34.05 -0.34
C GLU A 20 -0.89 34.47 -1.46
N VAL A 21 -1.45 34.94 -2.57
CA VAL A 21 -0.70 35.34 -3.77
C VAL A 21 -1.12 36.71 -4.25
N LYS A 22 -0.31 37.30 -5.12
CA LYS A 22 -0.66 38.54 -5.83
C LYS A 22 -1.91 38.32 -6.69
N ASP A 23 -2.81 39.30 -6.69
CA ASP A 23 -4.12 39.22 -7.33
C ASP A 23 -4.05 38.87 -8.82
N GLY A 24 -3.08 39.45 -9.55
CA GLY A 24 -2.87 39.15 -10.97
C GLY A 24 -2.46 37.69 -11.22
N TYR A 25 -1.61 37.13 -10.36
CA TYR A 25 -1.16 35.75 -10.46
C TYR A 25 -2.31 34.77 -10.17
N GLY A 26 -3.11 35.05 -9.14
CA GLY A 26 -4.31 34.28 -8.84
C GLY A 26 -5.35 34.30 -9.97
N ARG A 27 -5.75 35.50 -10.39
CA ARG A 27 -6.86 35.71 -11.33
C ARG A 27 -6.52 35.33 -12.78
N ASN A 28 -5.30 35.59 -13.24
CA ASN A 28 -4.94 35.40 -14.65
C ASN A 28 -4.23 34.06 -14.90
N TYR A 29 -3.61 33.45 -13.89
CA TYR A 29 -2.83 32.23 -14.05
C TYR A 29 -3.42 31.03 -13.30
N LEU A 30 -3.57 31.13 -11.97
CA LEU A 30 -3.94 29.97 -11.15
C LEU A 30 -5.40 29.53 -11.33
N VAL A 31 -6.35 30.48 -11.28
CA VAL A 31 -7.79 30.16 -11.39
C VAL A 31 -8.18 29.67 -12.79
N PRO A 32 -7.79 30.33 -13.90
CA PRO A 32 -8.19 29.89 -15.24
C PRO A 32 -7.59 28.54 -15.63
N ARG A 33 -6.43 28.17 -15.07
CA ARG A 33 -5.77 26.87 -15.29
C ARG A 33 -6.27 25.78 -14.34
N GLY A 34 -7.17 26.10 -13.41
CA GLY A 34 -7.69 25.13 -12.43
C GLY A 34 -6.64 24.69 -11.40
N LEU A 35 -5.60 25.49 -11.16
CA LEU A 35 -4.55 25.23 -10.17
C LEU A 35 -4.95 25.67 -8.76
N GLY A 36 -5.98 26.53 -8.65
CA GLY A 36 -6.57 26.87 -7.37
C GLY A 36 -7.94 27.49 -7.50
N ILE A 37 -8.72 27.41 -6.42
CA ILE A 37 -10.05 27.99 -6.28
C ILE A 37 -10.01 29.16 -5.30
N ARG A 38 -10.94 30.10 -5.44
CA ARG A 38 -11.07 31.22 -4.51
C ARG A 38 -11.32 30.69 -3.10
N TRP A 39 -10.55 31.22 -2.14
CA TRP A 39 -10.75 30.85 -0.76
C TRP A 39 -12.12 31.33 -0.28
N THR A 40 -12.81 30.42 0.41
CA THR A 40 -14.04 30.71 1.15
C THR A 40 -13.97 29.95 2.48
N ARG A 41 -14.61 30.49 3.52
CA ARG A 41 -14.65 29.84 4.84
C ARG A 41 -15.28 28.44 4.79
N GLY A 42 -16.26 28.24 3.91
CA GLY A 42 -16.86 26.92 3.68
C GLY A 42 -15.91 25.96 2.96
N GLY A 43 -15.24 26.43 1.90
CA GLY A 43 -14.27 25.63 1.14
C GLY A 43 -13.08 25.18 1.98
N GLU A 44 -12.56 26.04 2.85
CA GLU A 44 -11.48 25.70 3.78
C GLU A 44 -11.87 24.57 4.72
N LYS A 45 -13.04 24.68 5.39
CA LYS A 45 -13.53 23.61 6.27
C LYS A 45 -13.78 22.30 5.54
N THR A 46 -14.33 22.35 4.33
CA THR A 46 -14.53 21.16 3.51
C THR A 46 -13.20 20.48 3.21
N ILE A 47 -12.18 21.24 2.79
CA ILE A 47 -10.87 20.69 2.45
C ILE A 47 -10.15 20.14 3.69
N GLU A 48 -10.24 20.85 4.82
CA GLU A 48 -9.73 20.38 6.10
C GLU A 48 -10.39 19.06 6.52
N SER A 49 -11.72 18.95 6.43
CA SER A 49 -12.43 17.71 6.74
C SER A 49 -12.05 16.56 5.82
N ILE A 50 -11.84 16.83 4.52
CA ILE A 50 -11.37 15.82 3.56
C ILE A 50 -9.95 15.37 3.91
N LYS A 51 -9.05 16.30 4.27
CA LYS A 51 -7.67 16.02 4.67
C LYS A 51 -7.63 15.21 5.98
N ALA A 52 -8.43 15.59 6.97
CA ALA A 52 -8.59 14.85 8.22
C ALA A 52 -9.17 13.44 7.99
N ALA A 53 -10.19 13.31 7.13
CA ALA A 53 -10.76 12.01 6.79
C ALA A 53 -9.77 11.11 6.03
N ARG A 54 -8.95 11.68 5.13
CA ARG A 54 -7.90 10.95 4.41
C ARG A 54 -6.80 10.48 5.34
N THR A 55 -6.28 11.36 6.20
CA THR A 55 -5.24 11.00 7.18
C THR A 55 -5.74 9.95 8.16
N ALA A 56 -6.96 10.09 8.68
CA ALA A 56 -7.56 9.09 9.58
C ALA A 56 -7.84 7.74 8.89
N ARG A 57 -8.03 7.71 7.57
CA ARG A 57 -8.13 6.44 6.81
C ARG A 57 -6.74 5.84 6.61
N ALA A 58 -5.77 6.64 6.17
CA ALA A 58 -4.40 6.17 5.97
C ALA A 58 -3.80 5.57 7.25
N VAL A 59 -4.00 6.20 8.41
CA VAL A 59 -3.56 5.64 9.71
C VAL A 59 -4.26 4.31 10.01
N ARG A 60 -5.57 4.22 9.79
CA ARG A 60 -6.31 2.96 9.99
C ARG A 60 -5.84 1.86 9.04
N ASP A 61 -5.57 2.20 7.79
CA ASP A 61 -5.10 1.26 6.78
C ASP A 61 -3.67 0.79 7.11
N GLU A 62 -2.81 1.68 7.62
CA GLU A 62 -1.46 1.35 8.10
C GLU A 62 -1.48 0.49 9.36
N ASP A 63 -2.31 0.82 10.34
CA ASP A 63 -2.47 0.04 11.57
C ASP A 63 -3.04 -1.35 11.26
N HIS A 64 -4.03 -1.43 10.37
CA HIS A 64 -4.55 -2.72 9.87
C HIS A 64 -3.46 -3.52 9.15
N ALA A 65 -2.63 -2.87 8.32
CA ALA A 65 -1.49 -3.53 7.67
C ALA A 65 -0.45 -4.03 8.68
N LYS A 66 -0.19 -3.29 9.77
CA LYS A 66 0.70 -3.73 10.87
C LYS A 66 0.12 -4.93 11.62
N ASP A 67 -1.18 -4.96 11.86
CA ASP A 67 -1.85 -6.09 12.50
C ASP A 67 -1.76 -7.36 11.62
N ILE A 68 -1.97 -7.23 10.32
CA ILE A 68 -1.79 -8.35 9.37
C ILE A 68 -0.32 -8.79 9.37
N LYS A 69 0.63 -7.85 9.33
CA LYS A 69 2.07 -8.15 9.40
C LYS A 69 2.39 -8.99 10.63
N ALA A 70 1.92 -8.58 11.81
CA ALA A 70 2.17 -9.32 13.05
C ALA A 70 1.61 -10.74 12.99
N LYS A 71 0.42 -10.93 12.41
CA LYS A 71 -0.18 -12.28 12.22
C LYS A 71 0.62 -13.14 11.25
N LEU A 72 1.16 -12.55 10.19
CA LEU A 72 1.93 -13.25 9.17
C LEU A 72 3.34 -13.60 9.64
N GLU A 73 3.96 -12.77 10.46
CA GLU A 73 5.29 -13.04 11.03
C GLU A 73 5.22 -14.05 12.19
N ALA A 74 4.10 -14.10 12.93
CA ALA A 74 3.91 -15.03 14.03
C ALA A 74 3.59 -16.47 13.57
N ASN A 75 3.01 -16.64 12.39
CA ASN A 75 2.54 -17.94 11.90
C ASN A 75 3.37 -18.42 10.72
N ALA A 76 3.98 -19.60 10.85
CA ALA A 76 4.59 -20.26 9.71
C ALA A 76 3.50 -20.71 8.71
N VAL A 77 3.60 -20.26 7.47
CA VAL A 77 2.64 -20.56 6.41
C VAL A 77 3.06 -21.85 5.71
N ASN A 78 2.22 -22.88 5.79
CA ASN A 78 2.50 -24.16 5.14
C ASN A 78 1.96 -24.16 3.71
N VAL A 79 2.85 -24.32 2.73
CA VAL A 79 2.46 -24.44 1.32
C VAL A 79 2.60 -25.90 0.90
N LYS A 80 1.47 -26.54 0.58
CA LYS A 80 1.43 -27.94 0.12
C LYS A 80 1.67 -27.99 -1.38
N VAL A 81 2.78 -28.59 -1.80
CA VAL A 81 3.14 -28.69 -3.22
C VAL A 81 3.61 -30.11 -3.54
N ARG A 82 3.31 -30.59 -4.75
CA ARG A 82 3.79 -31.89 -5.22
C ARG A 82 5.31 -31.85 -5.42
N SER A 83 6.01 -32.73 -4.71
CA SER A 83 7.47 -32.91 -4.80
C SER A 83 7.85 -34.22 -5.46
N GLY A 84 8.99 -34.23 -6.14
CA GLY A 84 9.62 -35.45 -6.66
C GLY A 84 10.51 -36.13 -5.63
N GLU A 85 11.08 -37.27 -6.03
CA GLU A 85 12.01 -38.04 -5.20
C GLU A 85 13.28 -37.21 -4.90
N GLY A 86 13.67 -37.14 -3.62
CA GLY A 86 14.84 -36.36 -3.18
C GLY A 86 14.58 -34.89 -2.79
N GLY A 87 13.33 -34.47 -2.59
CA GLY A 87 12.99 -33.17 -1.99
C GLY A 87 13.05 -31.97 -2.93
N ARG A 88 13.22 -32.22 -4.23
CA ARG A 88 13.04 -31.22 -5.30
C ARG A 88 11.60 -31.16 -5.77
N LEU A 89 11.10 -29.95 -6.00
CA LEU A 89 9.80 -29.72 -6.59
C LEU A 89 9.85 -29.93 -8.11
N PHE A 90 8.75 -30.42 -8.69
CA PHE A 90 8.61 -30.55 -10.16
C PHE A 90 8.55 -29.17 -10.86
N GLY A 91 8.13 -28.14 -10.13
CA GLY A 91 8.07 -26.75 -10.57
C GLY A 91 8.50 -25.79 -9.45
N ALA A 92 8.54 -24.49 -9.75
CA ALA A 92 8.71 -23.49 -8.69
C ALA A 92 7.37 -23.21 -8.02
N VAL A 93 7.37 -22.97 -6.70
CA VAL A 93 6.18 -22.50 -5.99
C VAL A 93 5.77 -21.15 -6.58
N THR A 94 4.51 -21.04 -6.98
CA THR A 94 4.00 -19.83 -7.64
C THR A 94 3.54 -18.80 -6.62
N THR A 95 3.56 -17.52 -6.97
CA THR A 95 3.01 -16.47 -6.10
C THR A 95 1.51 -16.62 -5.85
N ALA A 96 0.79 -17.36 -6.71
CA ALA A 96 -0.62 -17.69 -6.49
C ALA A 96 -0.77 -18.68 -5.31
N GLU A 97 -0.01 -19.76 -5.29
CA GLU A 97 -0.02 -20.74 -4.20
C GLU A 97 0.40 -20.11 -2.87
N ILE A 98 1.37 -19.19 -2.91
CA ILE A 98 1.79 -18.42 -1.72
C ILE A 98 0.66 -17.50 -1.26
N ALA A 99 0.01 -16.78 -2.18
CA ALA A 99 -1.10 -15.87 -1.83
C ALA A 99 -2.26 -16.63 -1.18
N ASP A 100 -2.62 -17.80 -1.70
CA ASP A 100 -3.70 -18.63 -1.14
C ASP A 100 -3.34 -19.12 0.27
N ALA A 101 -2.13 -19.64 0.47
CA ALA A 101 -1.68 -20.10 1.79
C ALA A 101 -1.57 -18.95 2.82
N VAL A 102 -1.11 -17.78 2.39
CA VAL A 102 -1.07 -16.55 3.21
C VAL A 102 -2.48 -16.08 3.56
N ALA A 103 -3.44 -16.19 2.64
CA ALA A 103 -4.83 -15.82 2.87
C ALA A 103 -5.52 -16.74 3.89
N GLU A 104 -5.21 -18.04 3.88
CA GLU A 104 -5.72 -18.98 4.89
C GLU A 104 -5.24 -18.65 6.31
N VAL A 105 -4.00 -18.17 6.45
CA VAL A 105 -3.40 -17.85 7.76
C VAL A 105 -3.80 -16.46 8.26
N SER A 106 -3.78 -15.45 7.39
CA SER A 106 -4.17 -14.08 7.76
C SER A 106 -5.68 -13.88 7.85
N GLY A 107 -6.46 -14.73 7.19
CA GLY A 107 -7.91 -14.58 7.04
C GLY A 107 -8.32 -13.50 6.02
N GLU A 108 -7.37 -12.95 5.26
CA GLU A 108 -7.59 -11.84 4.33
C GLU A 108 -6.92 -12.11 2.97
N LYS A 109 -7.58 -11.68 1.89
CA LYS A 109 -7.05 -11.92 0.53
C LYS A 109 -5.88 -10.97 0.24
N VAL A 110 -4.69 -11.55 0.09
CA VAL A 110 -3.50 -10.81 -0.35
C VAL A 110 -3.37 -10.89 -1.88
N ASP A 111 -3.06 -9.77 -2.52
CA ASP A 111 -2.78 -9.76 -3.96
C ASP A 111 -1.40 -10.38 -4.24
N ARG A 112 -1.36 -11.39 -5.11
CA ARG A 112 -0.13 -12.02 -5.62
C ARG A 112 0.90 -11.03 -6.18
N ARG A 113 0.49 -9.84 -6.64
CA ARG A 113 1.40 -8.80 -7.16
C ARG A 113 2.23 -8.13 -6.08
N THR A 114 1.80 -8.18 -4.83
CA THR A 114 2.53 -7.58 -3.71
C THR A 114 3.51 -8.54 -3.06
N ILE A 115 3.49 -9.81 -3.46
CA ILE A 115 4.40 -10.85 -2.99
C ILE A 115 5.70 -10.76 -3.79
N VAL A 116 6.79 -10.53 -3.08
CA VAL A 116 8.14 -10.41 -3.63
C VAL A 116 8.92 -11.67 -3.29
N VAL A 117 9.12 -12.51 -4.30
CA VAL A 117 9.91 -13.74 -4.22
C VAL A 117 11.26 -13.48 -4.88
N THR A 118 12.33 -13.40 -4.08
CA THR A 118 13.69 -13.12 -4.59
C THR A 118 14.25 -14.27 -5.43
N ASN A 119 14.06 -15.51 -4.95
CA ASN A 119 14.55 -16.71 -5.62
C ASN A 119 13.39 -17.70 -5.82
N PRO A 120 13.24 -18.29 -7.02
CA PRO A 120 12.23 -19.31 -7.26
C PRO A 120 12.39 -20.48 -6.28
N ILE A 121 11.36 -20.75 -5.47
CA ILE A 121 11.37 -21.82 -4.48
C ILE A 121 11.17 -23.16 -5.21
N LYS A 122 12.21 -23.99 -5.25
CA LYS A 122 12.22 -25.29 -5.97
C LYS A 122 12.54 -26.49 -5.07
N THR A 123 12.62 -26.28 -3.76
CA THR A 123 12.96 -27.31 -2.78
C THR A 123 11.94 -27.31 -1.65
N LEU A 124 11.73 -28.48 -1.07
CA LEU A 124 11.01 -28.60 0.20
C LEU A 124 11.79 -27.93 1.33
N GLY A 125 11.09 -27.51 2.38
CA GLY A 125 11.67 -26.90 3.58
C GLY A 125 11.25 -25.46 3.82
N ALA A 126 11.97 -24.81 4.73
CA ALA A 126 11.73 -23.44 5.15
C ALA A 126 12.33 -22.43 4.15
N HIS A 127 11.52 -21.46 3.74
CA HIS A 127 11.88 -20.35 2.86
C HIS A 127 11.28 -19.06 3.41
N GLU A 128 11.84 -17.92 3.03
CA GLU A 128 11.31 -16.62 3.43
C GLU A 128 10.86 -15.85 2.18
N VAL A 129 9.70 -15.20 2.30
CA VAL A 129 9.13 -14.37 1.23
C VAL A 129 8.65 -13.06 1.82
N SER A 130 8.91 -11.96 1.11
CA SER A 130 8.45 -10.64 1.54
C SER A 130 7.09 -10.34 0.91
N VAL A 131 6.14 -9.89 1.71
CA VAL A 131 4.81 -9.46 1.27
C VAL A 131 4.66 -7.97 1.55
N LYS A 132 4.44 -7.17 0.50
CA LYS A 132 4.13 -5.75 0.64
C LYS A 132 2.64 -5.59 0.96
N LEU A 133 2.32 -5.14 2.17
CA LEU A 133 0.93 -4.95 2.61
C LEU A 133 0.45 -3.51 2.37
N HIS A 134 1.33 -2.54 2.59
CA HIS A 134 1.09 -1.12 2.35
C HIS A 134 2.38 -0.45 1.81
N ASP A 135 2.31 0.81 1.38
CA ASP A 135 3.47 1.51 0.81
C ASP A 135 4.69 1.56 1.73
N GLU A 136 4.46 1.64 3.04
CA GLU A 136 5.51 1.65 4.07
C GLU A 136 5.55 0.37 4.92
N VAL A 137 4.66 -0.60 4.68
CA VAL A 137 4.54 -1.83 5.50
C VAL A 137 4.82 -3.07 4.65
N SER A 138 5.96 -3.70 4.90
CA SER A 138 6.33 -5.03 4.40
C SER A 138 6.42 -6.04 5.54
N ALA A 139 5.92 -7.25 5.30
CA ALA A 139 5.98 -8.39 6.21
C ALA A 139 6.91 -9.46 5.66
N THR A 140 7.73 -10.06 6.52
CA THR A 140 8.57 -11.21 6.14
C THR A 140 7.88 -12.50 6.56
N VAL A 141 7.40 -13.29 5.60
CA VAL A 141 6.63 -14.49 5.88
C VAL A 141 7.54 -15.71 5.79
N ALA A 142 7.58 -16.49 6.87
CA ALA A 142 8.21 -17.81 6.88
C ALA A 142 7.29 -18.83 6.20
N LEU A 143 7.70 -19.30 5.04
CA LEU A 143 7.02 -20.34 4.27
C LEU A 143 7.65 -21.71 4.56
N ASN A 144 6.83 -22.68 4.91
CA ASN A 144 7.22 -24.08 4.98
C ASN A 144 6.61 -24.84 3.82
N VAL A 145 7.44 -25.27 2.87
CA VAL A 145 6.99 -26.08 1.75
C VAL A 145 6.95 -27.54 2.18
N VAL A 146 5.75 -28.10 2.21
CA VAL A 146 5.48 -29.49 2.61
C VAL A 146 4.96 -30.31 1.42
N PRO A 147 5.28 -31.61 1.35
CA PRO A 147 4.73 -32.48 0.32
C PRO A 147 3.20 -32.57 0.48
N ALA A 148 2.49 -32.43 -0.64
CA ALA A 148 1.03 -32.59 -0.73
C ALA A 148 0.60 -34.06 -0.71
#